data_AF-A0A2D7LZU2-F1
#
_entry.id   AF-A0A2D7LZU2-F1
#
_cell.length_a   1.000
_cell.length_b   1.000
_cell.length_c   1.000
_cell.angle_alpha   90.00
_cell.angle_beta   90.00
_cell.angle_gamma   90.00
#
_symmetry.space_group_name_H-M   'P 1'
#
loop_
_entity.id
_entity.type
_entity.pdbx_description
1 polymer ?
#
loop_
_entity_poly.entity_id
_entity_poly.type
_entity_poly.pdbx_seq_one_letter_code
_entity_poly.pdbx_strand_id
1 'polypeptide(L)'
;MIRGREVGMRIVVVGAGVVGFHLAERLSAESHKMTIIDSNSELIQRIDDRLNVQAIQGNAASLRILRQAKVDSADLVIAVTDRDETNITVSLLAKHLGASKCVVRLRNSELSGNAELMEKCGADASVNPIAVTAEKIQRLVQHPGAFDVSTFAQDKLFLWGYVISEGSALDGIVLKDLRKHHDPKKLGLIVAIFRGDDLMIPRGDDRLIAGDHIYVLMPESQFEHFRELVHPETEKVEKVVIAGATRLGLEVARRIEEIRSIKSLIIVEKDRNLAEKASEELSRALVLHGNIADRDFVTENEIGEADYFLALGADDTENLTNAMLIRKSGVRRVLLRSENDQFLPVFQQTN
;
A
#
# COMPACT_ATOMS: atom_id res chain seq x y z
N MET A 1 -20.93 -30.44 -9.91
CA MET A 1 -19.54 -30.92 -9.78
C MET A 1 -18.64 -30.04 -10.64
N ILE A 2 -18.09 -28.98 -10.07
CA ILE A 2 -16.98 -28.26 -10.69
C ILE A 2 -15.73 -28.91 -10.09
N ARG A 3 -15.06 -29.77 -10.87
CA ARG A 3 -13.75 -30.29 -10.46
C ARG A 3 -12.79 -29.11 -10.43
N GLY A 4 -12.49 -28.63 -9.23
CA GLY A 4 -11.44 -27.66 -8.96
C GLY A 4 -10.13 -28.23 -9.51
N ARG A 5 -9.57 -27.52 -10.49
CA ARG A 5 -8.25 -27.81 -11.01
C ARG A 5 -7.30 -27.28 -9.93
N GLU A 6 -6.65 -28.16 -9.17
CA GLU A 6 -5.46 -27.78 -8.40
C GLU A 6 -4.38 -27.38 -9.43
N VAL A 7 -4.29 -26.09 -9.75
CA VAL A 7 -3.29 -25.58 -10.70
C VAL A 7 -2.20 -24.89 -9.91
N GLY A 8 -1.24 -25.68 -9.45
CA GLY A 8 0.02 -25.13 -9.01
C GLY A 8 0.78 -24.52 -10.18
N MET A 9 0.93 -23.20 -10.19
CA MET A 9 1.75 -22.48 -11.17
C MET A 9 3.25 -22.67 -10.88
N ARG A 10 4.08 -22.55 -11.92
CA ARG A 10 5.52 -22.33 -11.78
C ARG A 10 5.81 -20.84 -11.75
N ILE A 11 6.35 -20.37 -10.63
CA ILE A 11 6.67 -18.96 -10.40
C ILE A 11 8.17 -18.82 -10.18
N VAL A 12 8.81 -17.94 -10.95
CA VAL A 12 10.22 -17.58 -10.75
C VAL A 12 10.30 -16.15 -10.25
N VAL A 13 10.82 -15.96 -9.05
CA VAL A 13 11.07 -14.63 -8.46
C VAL A 13 12.53 -14.29 -8.59
N VAL A 14 12.83 -13.09 -9.07
CA VAL A 14 14.18 -12.60 -9.29
C VAL A 14 14.43 -11.41 -8.36
N GLY A 15 15.32 -11.61 -7.40
CA GLY A 15 15.57 -10.74 -6.26
C GLY A 15 15.00 -11.34 -4.96
N ALA A 16 15.86 -11.59 -3.98
CA ALA A 16 15.55 -12.14 -2.65
C ALA A 16 15.56 -11.07 -1.54
N GLY A 17 15.47 -9.79 -1.90
CA GLY A 17 15.26 -8.71 -0.94
C GLY A 17 13.88 -8.78 -0.28
N VAL A 18 13.52 -7.76 0.51
CA VAL A 18 12.27 -7.71 1.30
C VAL A 18 11.03 -8.11 0.49
N VAL A 19 10.83 -7.50 -0.69
CA VAL A 19 9.68 -7.81 -1.56
C VAL A 19 9.69 -9.25 -2.05
N GLY A 20 10.86 -9.74 -2.51
CA GLY A 20 10.99 -11.11 -3.02
C GLY A 20 10.78 -12.17 -1.95
N PHE A 21 11.31 -11.92 -0.74
CA PHE A 21 11.11 -12.78 0.43
C PHE A 21 9.63 -12.91 0.77
N HIS A 22 8.89 -11.80 0.92
CA HIS A 22 7.47 -11.87 1.29
C HIS A 22 6.58 -12.41 0.19
N LEU A 23 6.89 -12.13 -1.08
CA LEU A 23 6.21 -12.78 -2.21
C LEU A 23 6.37 -14.29 -2.13
N ALA A 24 7.58 -14.76 -1.80
CA ALA A 24 7.84 -16.17 -1.70
C ALA A 24 7.21 -16.82 -0.49
N GLU A 25 7.26 -16.18 0.67
CA GLU A 25 6.60 -16.62 1.88
C GLU A 25 5.09 -16.81 1.66
N ARG A 26 4.42 -15.81 1.07
CA ARG A 26 2.98 -15.87 0.79
C ARG A 26 2.60 -16.92 -0.25
N LEU A 27 3.33 -16.97 -1.37
CA LEU A 27 2.98 -17.85 -2.49
C LEU A 27 3.48 -19.29 -2.30
N SER A 28 4.47 -19.52 -1.45
CA SER A 28 4.91 -20.89 -1.08
C SER A 28 3.95 -21.58 -0.12
N ALA A 29 3.14 -20.81 0.62
CA ALA A 29 2.02 -21.34 1.40
C ALA A 29 0.88 -21.84 0.48
N GLU A 30 0.82 -21.34 -0.76
CA GLU A 30 -0.07 -21.83 -1.80
C GLU A 30 0.59 -23.01 -2.54
N SER A 31 -0.19 -23.85 -3.24
CA SER A 31 0.32 -25.06 -3.91
C SER A 31 1.13 -24.74 -5.19
N HIS A 32 2.05 -23.78 -5.15
CA HIS A 32 2.85 -23.29 -6.27
C HIS A 32 4.29 -23.81 -6.24
N LYS A 33 4.87 -24.03 -7.43
CA LYS A 33 6.28 -24.38 -7.57
C LYS A 33 7.09 -23.11 -7.71
N MET A 34 7.80 -22.74 -6.66
CA MET A 34 8.54 -21.49 -6.63
C MET A 34 10.05 -21.68 -6.75
N THR A 35 10.68 -20.81 -7.52
CA THR A 35 12.13 -20.65 -7.60
C THR A 35 12.51 -19.20 -7.34
N ILE A 36 13.50 -18.93 -6.49
CA ILE A 36 14.05 -17.59 -6.25
C ILE A 36 15.48 -17.50 -6.76
N ILE A 37 15.83 -16.39 -7.40
CA ILE A 37 17.18 -16.10 -7.89
C ILE A 37 17.70 -14.82 -7.24
N ASP A 38 18.90 -14.85 -6.66
CA ASP A 38 19.60 -13.66 -6.19
C ASP A 38 21.12 -13.87 -6.24
N SER A 39 21.90 -12.80 -6.39
CA SER A 39 23.37 -12.88 -6.36
C SER A 39 23.94 -12.98 -4.95
N ASN A 40 23.22 -12.49 -3.95
CA ASN A 40 23.65 -12.45 -2.55
C ASN A 40 23.42 -13.80 -1.88
N SER A 41 24.51 -14.45 -1.46
CA SER A 41 24.48 -15.74 -0.78
C SER A 41 23.75 -15.70 0.56
N GLU A 42 23.85 -14.62 1.33
CA GLU A 42 23.21 -14.51 2.65
C GLU A 42 21.68 -14.47 2.51
N LEU A 43 21.17 -13.74 1.50
CA LEU A 43 19.74 -13.70 1.21
C LEU A 43 19.22 -15.07 0.74
N ILE A 44 19.98 -15.75 -0.13
CA ILE A 44 19.64 -17.09 -0.60
C ILE A 44 19.62 -18.10 0.55
N GLN A 45 20.62 -18.08 1.42
CA GLN A 45 20.67 -18.92 2.61
C GLN A 45 19.45 -18.69 3.51
N ARG A 46 19.09 -17.42 3.76
CA ARG A 46 17.90 -17.07 4.54
C ARG A 46 16.61 -17.61 3.92
N ILE A 47 16.50 -17.63 2.59
CA ILE A 47 15.35 -18.21 1.89
C ILE A 47 15.32 -19.73 2.08
N ASP A 48 16.44 -20.42 1.80
CA ASP A 48 16.54 -21.88 1.95
C ASP A 48 16.25 -22.36 3.38
N ASP A 49 16.68 -21.59 4.40
CA ASP A 49 16.49 -21.93 5.81
C ASP A 49 15.02 -21.76 6.27
N ARG A 50 14.26 -20.85 5.64
CA ARG A 50 12.93 -20.43 6.13
C ARG A 50 11.77 -20.89 5.26
N LEU A 51 11.98 -21.04 3.96
CA LEU A 51 10.93 -21.23 2.98
C LEU A 51 11.15 -22.53 2.20
N ASN A 52 10.07 -23.24 1.91
CA ASN A 52 10.12 -24.45 1.08
C ASN A 52 10.08 -24.09 -0.42
N VAL A 53 11.12 -23.40 -0.90
CA VAL A 53 11.25 -22.96 -2.29
C VAL A 53 12.63 -23.31 -2.83
N GLN A 54 12.78 -23.37 -4.16
CA GLN A 54 14.10 -23.58 -4.76
C GLN A 54 14.86 -22.25 -4.80
N ALA A 55 15.92 -22.06 -4.00
CA ALA A 55 16.78 -20.89 -4.12
C ALA A 55 17.99 -21.15 -5.04
N ILE A 56 18.32 -20.18 -5.88
CA ILE A 56 19.44 -20.24 -6.82
C ILE A 56 20.29 -18.99 -6.64
N GLN A 57 21.54 -19.19 -6.22
CA GLN A 57 22.51 -18.12 -6.22
C GLN A 57 23.04 -17.86 -7.64
N GLY A 58 22.90 -16.63 -8.13
CA GLY A 58 23.48 -16.25 -9.42
C GLY A 58 23.06 -14.88 -9.92
N ASN A 59 23.75 -14.41 -10.96
CA ASN A 59 23.35 -13.20 -11.67
C ASN A 59 22.09 -13.48 -12.51
N ALA A 60 21.01 -12.77 -12.21
CA ALA A 60 19.73 -12.96 -12.88
C ALA A 60 19.71 -12.53 -14.35
N ALA A 61 20.66 -11.70 -14.80
CA ALA A 61 20.84 -11.39 -16.22
C ALA A 61 21.56 -12.52 -17.00
N SER A 62 21.88 -13.65 -16.35
CA SER A 62 22.51 -14.79 -17.01
C SER A 62 21.47 -15.78 -17.55
N LEU A 63 21.46 -15.98 -18.87
CA LEU A 63 20.63 -17.01 -19.53
C LEU A 63 20.84 -18.41 -18.92
N ARG A 64 22.06 -18.72 -18.46
CA ARG A 64 22.36 -20.01 -17.81
C ARG A 64 21.56 -20.15 -16.50
N ILE A 65 21.56 -19.10 -15.68
CA ILE A 65 20.85 -19.07 -14.39
C ILE A 65 19.34 -19.10 -14.61
N LEU A 66 18.82 -18.33 -15.58
CA LEU A 66 17.39 -18.35 -15.91
C LEU A 66 16.91 -19.72 -16.41
N ARG A 67 17.73 -20.43 -17.22
CA ARG A 67 17.44 -21.82 -17.61
C ARG A 67 17.51 -22.80 -16.44
N GLN A 68 18.47 -22.63 -15.53
CA GLN A 68 18.54 -23.44 -14.30
C GLN A 68 17.27 -23.26 -13.45
N ALA A 69 16.71 -22.04 -13.43
CA ALA A 69 15.46 -21.72 -12.77
C ALA A 69 14.20 -22.15 -13.55
N LYS A 70 14.34 -22.81 -14.70
CA LYS A 70 13.24 -23.29 -15.56
C LYS A 70 12.29 -22.18 -16.01
N VAL A 71 12.85 -21.00 -16.32
CA VAL A 71 12.09 -19.84 -16.82
C VAL A 71 11.36 -20.14 -18.15
N ASP A 72 11.90 -21.05 -18.95
CA ASP A 72 11.30 -21.53 -20.21
C ASP A 72 9.93 -22.20 -20.05
N SER A 73 9.62 -22.69 -18.84
CA SER A 73 8.34 -23.31 -18.51
C SER A 73 7.62 -22.57 -17.36
N ALA A 74 8.02 -21.33 -17.07
CA ALA A 74 7.41 -20.52 -16.03
C ALA A 74 6.08 -19.94 -16.50
N ASP A 75 5.06 -20.08 -15.65
CA ASP A 75 3.78 -19.42 -15.84
C ASP A 75 3.92 -17.92 -15.51
N LEU A 76 4.77 -17.59 -14.55
CA LEU A 76 5.01 -16.23 -14.09
C LEU A 76 6.48 -16.01 -13.69
N VAL A 77 7.07 -14.92 -14.19
CA VAL A 77 8.37 -14.40 -13.76
C VAL A 77 8.18 -13.03 -13.12
N ILE A 78 8.67 -12.85 -11.89
CA ILE A 78 8.55 -11.59 -11.15
C ILE A 78 9.96 -11.04 -10.90
N ALA A 79 10.32 -9.92 -11.53
CA ALA A 79 11.61 -9.28 -11.35
C ALA A 79 11.52 -8.10 -10.38
N VAL A 80 12.04 -8.29 -9.16
CA VAL A 80 11.92 -7.37 -8.01
C VAL A 80 13.28 -7.01 -7.40
N THR A 81 14.35 -7.06 -8.21
CA THR A 81 15.68 -6.58 -7.79
C THR A 81 15.68 -5.08 -7.52
N ASP A 82 16.73 -4.58 -6.89
CA ASP A 82 16.92 -3.16 -6.57
C ASP A 82 17.25 -2.26 -7.77
N ARG A 83 17.49 -2.87 -8.95
CA ARG A 83 17.90 -2.18 -10.17
C ARG A 83 16.86 -2.34 -11.28
N ASP A 84 16.35 -1.22 -11.78
CA ASP A 84 15.38 -1.19 -12.86
C ASP A 84 15.95 -1.81 -14.15
N GLU A 85 17.24 -1.58 -14.43
CA GLU A 85 17.91 -2.13 -15.62
C GLU A 85 17.99 -3.67 -15.57
N THR A 86 18.22 -4.23 -14.38
CA THR A 86 18.23 -5.68 -14.18
C THR A 86 16.83 -6.24 -14.35
N ASN A 87 15.80 -5.59 -13.81
CA ASN A 87 14.42 -6.06 -13.94
C ASN A 87 13.93 -6.04 -15.40
N ILE A 88 14.27 -5.00 -16.16
CA ILE A 88 14.00 -4.90 -17.61
C ILE A 88 14.76 -5.96 -18.41
N THR A 89 16.05 -6.17 -18.08
CA THR A 89 16.85 -7.21 -18.75
C THR A 89 16.27 -8.60 -18.50
N VAL A 90 15.85 -8.87 -17.26
CA VAL A 90 15.23 -10.14 -16.88
C VAL A 90 13.91 -10.36 -17.63
N SER A 91 13.05 -9.35 -17.78
CA SER A 91 11.80 -9.52 -18.53
C SER A 91 12.03 -9.85 -20.00
N LEU A 92 13.00 -9.17 -20.62
CA LEU A 92 13.37 -9.42 -22.01
C LEU A 92 13.89 -10.85 -22.19
N LEU A 93 14.82 -11.29 -21.33
CA LEU A 93 15.39 -12.64 -21.39
C LEU A 93 14.35 -13.72 -21.04
N ALA A 94 13.47 -13.47 -20.07
CA ALA A 94 12.41 -14.38 -19.68
C ALA A 94 11.41 -14.62 -20.81
N LYS A 95 10.99 -13.56 -21.49
CA LYS A 95 10.12 -13.68 -22.68
C LYS A 95 10.81 -14.39 -23.83
N HIS A 96 12.07 -14.08 -24.08
CA HIS A 96 12.85 -14.79 -25.10
C HIS A 96 12.94 -16.30 -24.81
N LEU A 97 13.04 -16.70 -23.53
CA LEU A 97 13.11 -18.10 -23.12
C LEU A 97 11.76 -18.82 -23.14
N GLY A 98 10.63 -18.11 -23.18
CA GLY A 98 9.29 -18.69 -23.26
C GLY A 98 8.40 -18.51 -22.03
N ALA A 99 8.77 -17.64 -21.08
CA ALA A 99 7.92 -17.36 -19.91
C ALA A 99 6.53 -16.84 -20.31
N SER A 100 5.47 -17.41 -19.73
CA SER A 100 4.09 -17.06 -20.10
C SER A 100 3.74 -15.63 -19.70
N LYS A 101 4.06 -15.22 -18.47
CA LYS A 101 3.88 -13.86 -17.98
C LYS A 101 5.14 -13.34 -17.27
N CYS A 102 5.42 -12.05 -17.41
CA CYS A 102 6.49 -11.37 -16.70
C CYS A 102 6.00 -10.05 -16.08
N VAL A 103 6.26 -9.88 -14.79
CA VAL A 103 5.98 -8.67 -14.02
C VAL A 103 7.28 -8.07 -13.52
N VAL A 104 7.48 -6.77 -13.70
CA VAL A 104 8.70 -6.08 -13.29
C VAL A 104 8.42 -5.00 -12.26
N ARG A 105 9.32 -4.85 -11.30
CA ARG A 105 9.36 -3.70 -10.40
C ARG A 105 10.20 -2.60 -11.04
N LEU A 106 9.64 -1.40 -11.13
CA LEU A 106 10.32 -0.21 -11.63
C LEU A 106 10.17 0.94 -10.66
N ARG A 107 11.26 1.64 -10.34
CA ARG A 107 11.25 2.83 -9.49
C ARG A 107 11.11 4.10 -10.33
N ASN A 108 11.65 4.10 -11.55
CA ASN A 108 11.52 5.21 -12.48
C ASN A 108 10.08 5.33 -12.99
N SER A 109 9.41 6.44 -12.67
CA SER A 109 8.04 6.73 -13.06
C SER A 109 7.87 6.82 -14.58
N GLU A 110 8.82 7.44 -15.30
CA GLU A 110 8.79 7.59 -16.76
C GLU A 110 8.80 6.23 -17.47
N LEU A 111 9.58 5.28 -16.96
CA LEU A 111 9.60 3.91 -17.50
C LEU A 111 8.32 3.16 -17.13
N SER A 112 7.91 3.20 -15.87
CA SER A 112 6.72 2.47 -15.40
C SER A 112 5.39 2.99 -15.99
N GLY A 113 5.34 4.25 -16.43
CA GLY A 113 4.17 4.86 -17.04
C GLY A 113 4.01 4.55 -18.54
N ASN A 114 5.01 3.95 -19.18
CA ASN A 114 5.00 3.67 -20.62
C ASN A 114 4.74 2.18 -20.90
N ALA A 115 3.47 1.80 -20.90
CA ALA A 115 3.04 0.41 -21.11
C ALA A 115 3.54 -0.18 -22.44
N GLU A 116 3.53 0.61 -23.52
CA GLU A 116 4.00 0.16 -24.85
C GLU A 116 5.50 -0.16 -24.84
N LEU A 117 6.32 0.67 -24.19
CA LEU A 117 7.74 0.41 -24.03
C LEU A 117 7.98 -0.86 -23.20
N MET A 118 7.24 -1.03 -22.10
CA MET A 118 7.39 -2.19 -21.23
C MET A 118 7.00 -3.50 -21.92
N GLU A 119 5.93 -3.47 -22.72
CA GLU A 119 5.53 -4.62 -23.54
C GLU A 119 6.65 -5.01 -24.53
N LYS A 120 7.28 -4.02 -25.20
CA LYS A 120 8.45 -4.25 -26.08
C LYS A 120 9.66 -4.81 -25.32
N CYS A 121 9.81 -4.48 -24.04
CA CYS A 121 10.83 -5.04 -23.15
C CYS A 121 10.43 -6.40 -22.54
N GLY A 122 9.31 -6.98 -22.95
CA GLY A 122 8.85 -8.29 -22.50
C GLY A 122 8.17 -8.30 -21.12
N ALA A 123 7.88 -7.14 -20.55
CA ALA A 123 7.10 -7.04 -19.31
C ALA A 123 5.61 -6.95 -19.65
N ASP A 124 4.81 -7.93 -19.20
CA ASP A 124 3.35 -7.88 -19.31
C ASP A 124 2.73 -6.87 -18.34
N ALA A 125 3.42 -6.55 -17.24
CA ALA A 125 3.04 -5.51 -16.31
C ALA A 125 4.26 -4.93 -15.59
N SER A 126 4.19 -3.66 -15.23
CA SER A 126 5.16 -2.98 -14.38
C SER A 126 4.50 -2.44 -13.12
N VAL A 127 5.18 -2.58 -11.98
CA VAL A 127 4.73 -2.06 -10.70
C VAL A 127 5.75 -1.05 -10.19
N ASN A 128 5.29 0.16 -9.91
CA ASN A 128 6.05 1.16 -9.17
C ASN A 128 5.54 1.24 -7.72
N PRO A 129 6.26 0.66 -6.74
CA PRO A 129 5.79 0.63 -5.36
C PRO A 129 5.57 2.02 -4.76
N ILE A 130 6.39 3.00 -5.14
CA ILE A 130 6.28 4.37 -4.64
C ILE A 130 5.00 5.00 -5.16
N ALA A 131 4.74 4.89 -6.47
CA ALA A 131 3.51 5.43 -7.08
C ALA A 131 2.25 4.77 -6.51
N VAL A 132 2.23 3.43 -6.40
CA VAL A 132 1.09 2.68 -5.84
C VAL A 132 0.83 3.05 -4.37
N THR A 133 1.90 3.19 -3.57
CA THR A 133 1.77 3.59 -2.15
C THR A 133 1.29 5.03 -2.04
N ALA A 134 1.83 5.94 -2.86
CA ALA A 134 1.42 7.33 -2.86
C ALA A 134 -0.02 7.52 -3.30
N GLU A 135 -0.48 6.77 -4.31
CA GLU A 135 -1.88 6.72 -4.74
C GLU A 135 -2.80 6.22 -3.61
N LYS A 136 -2.38 5.18 -2.86
CA LYS A 136 -3.14 4.71 -1.70
C LYS A 136 -3.23 5.78 -0.60
N ILE A 137 -2.12 6.44 -0.27
CA ILE A 137 -2.12 7.54 0.72
C ILE A 137 -3.00 8.71 0.24
N GLN A 138 -2.89 9.10 -1.03
CA GLN A 138 -3.72 10.13 -1.64
C GLN A 138 -5.21 9.81 -1.49
N ARG A 139 -5.62 8.56 -1.79
CA ARG A 139 -7.01 8.12 -1.62
C ARG A 139 -7.47 8.22 -0.17
N LEU A 140 -6.65 7.79 0.80
CA LEU A 140 -6.99 7.89 2.22
C LEU A 140 -7.14 9.35 2.69
N VAL A 141 -6.33 10.26 2.16
CA VAL A 141 -6.44 11.71 2.41
C VAL A 141 -7.72 12.29 1.80
N GLN A 142 -8.12 11.85 0.60
CA GLN A 142 -9.36 12.27 -0.06
C GLN A 142 -10.62 11.71 0.60
N HIS A 143 -10.49 10.59 1.30
CA HIS A 143 -11.59 9.82 1.86
C HIS A 143 -11.43 9.67 3.39
N PRO A 144 -11.56 10.76 4.14
CA PRO A 144 -11.40 10.72 5.59
C PRO A 144 -12.45 9.80 6.24
N GLY A 145 -12.01 9.02 7.23
CA GLY A 145 -12.84 8.00 7.89
C GLY A 145 -12.75 6.61 7.25
N ALA A 146 -12.11 6.47 6.07
CA ALA A 146 -11.72 5.17 5.55
C ALA A 146 -10.37 4.73 6.15
N PHE A 147 -10.24 3.45 6.50
CA PHE A 147 -8.93 2.85 6.80
C PHE A 147 -8.29 2.23 5.54
N ASP A 148 -9.10 1.96 4.51
CA ASP A 148 -8.65 1.42 3.23
C ASP A 148 -9.62 1.85 2.12
N VAL A 149 -9.09 2.16 0.94
CA VAL A 149 -9.89 2.49 -0.25
C VAL A 149 -9.21 1.88 -1.47
N SER A 150 -9.95 1.02 -2.18
CA SER A 150 -9.52 0.41 -3.43
C SER A 150 -10.57 0.64 -4.51
N THR A 151 -10.15 0.68 -5.77
CA THR A 151 -11.05 0.94 -6.91
C THR A 151 -11.05 -0.19 -7.92
N PHE A 152 -12.15 -0.31 -8.64
CA PHE A 152 -12.41 -1.32 -9.63
C PHE A 152 -13.09 -0.69 -10.85
N ALA A 153 -12.95 -1.36 -12.00
CA ALA A 153 -13.60 -0.96 -13.24
C ALA A 153 -13.31 0.49 -13.65
N GLN A 154 -12.03 0.91 -13.60
CA GLN A 154 -11.59 2.27 -13.91
C GLN A 154 -12.28 3.32 -13.04
N ASP A 155 -12.16 3.17 -11.71
CA ASP A 155 -12.72 4.09 -10.71
C ASP A 155 -14.25 4.24 -10.76
N LYS A 156 -14.97 3.22 -11.25
CA LYS A 156 -16.46 3.21 -11.24
C LYS A 156 -17.05 2.56 -10.00
N LEU A 157 -16.30 1.67 -9.37
CA LEU A 157 -16.67 0.96 -8.15
C LEU A 157 -15.54 1.05 -7.16
N PHE A 158 -15.89 1.26 -5.91
CA PHE A 158 -14.94 1.43 -4.84
C PHE A 158 -15.25 0.47 -3.71
N LEU A 159 -14.19 -0.10 -3.16
CA LEU A 159 -14.21 -0.90 -1.95
C LEU A 159 -13.70 -0.02 -0.82
N TRP A 160 -14.61 0.34 0.07
CA TRP A 160 -14.37 1.24 1.20
C TRP A 160 -14.26 0.45 2.49
N GLY A 161 -13.11 0.53 3.15
CA GLY A 161 -12.88 -0.02 4.48
C GLY A 161 -13.33 0.94 5.57
N TYR A 162 -14.25 0.50 6.44
CA TYR A 162 -14.77 1.29 7.56
C TYR A 162 -14.74 0.48 8.86
N VAL A 163 -14.35 1.12 9.96
CA VAL A 163 -14.43 0.53 11.30
C VAL A 163 -15.73 1.00 11.94
N ILE A 164 -16.58 0.07 12.34
CA ILE A 164 -17.83 0.40 13.04
C ILE A 164 -17.48 0.90 14.43
N SER A 165 -17.66 2.20 14.67
CA SER A 165 -17.51 2.79 16.01
C SER A 165 -18.70 2.45 16.91
N GLU A 166 -18.48 2.43 18.22
CA GLU A 166 -19.56 2.38 19.20
C GLU A 166 -20.53 3.55 18.98
N GLY A 167 -21.84 3.26 18.93
CA GLY A 167 -22.88 4.27 18.64
C GLY A 167 -22.98 4.68 17.17
N SER A 168 -22.25 4.02 16.26
CA SER A 168 -22.42 4.19 14.82
C SER A 168 -23.85 3.81 14.38
N ALA A 169 -24.35 4.43 13.31
CA ALA A 169 -25.65 4.11 12.73
C ALA A 169 -25.76 2.66 12.21
N LEU A 170 -24.63 1.95 12.10
CA LEU A 170 -24.59 0.54 11.70
C LEU A 170 -24.50 -0.44 12.90
N ASP A 171 -24.15 0.06 14.08
CA ASP A 171 -23.90 -0.78 15.26
C ASP A 171 -25.18 -1.51 15.71
N GLY A 172 -25.05 -2.81 15.93
CA GLY A 172 -26.14 -3.68 16.35
C GLY A 172 -27.15 -4.05 15.25
N ILE A 173 -27.02 -3.56 14.01
CA ILE A 173 -27.97 -3.86 12.93
C ILE A 173 -27.71 -5.23 12.31
N VAL A 174 -28.78 -5.99 12.07
CA VAL A 174 -28.73 -7.23 11.28
C VAL A 174 -28.78 -6.91 9.80
N LEU A 175 -27.91 -7.50 8.98
CA LEU A 175 -27.72 -7.11 7.57
C LEU A 175 -29.01 -7.10 6.72
N LYS A 176 -29.89 -8.09 6.89
CA LYS A 176 -31.19 -8.14 6.18
C LYS A 176 -32.12 -6.98 6.55
N ASP A 177 -31.91 -6.37 7.71
CA ASP A 177 -32.71 -5.26 8.22
C ASP A 177 -32.07 -3.90 7.92
N LEU A 178 -30.87 -3.82 7.33
CA LEU A 178 -30.22 -2.55 6.96
C LEU A 178 -31.13 -1.63 6.14
N ARG A 179 -31.80 -2.19 5.12
CA ARG A 179 -32.72 -1.45 4.25
C ARG A 179 -34.01 -0.98 4.94
N LYS A 180 -34.30 -1.49 6.13
CA LYS A 180 -35.42 -1.02 6.97
C LYS A 180 -35.03 0.17 7.82
N HIS A 181 -33.75 0.25 8.20
CA HIS A 181 -33.22 1.31 9.06
C HIS A 181 -32.72 2.51 8.24
N HIS A 182 -32.21 2.27 7.03
CA HIS A 182 -31.53 3.30 6.23
C HIS A 182 -31.99 3.32 4.78
N ASP A 183 -31.96 4.50 4.16
CA ASP A 183 -32.23 4.67 2.72
C ASP A 183 -31.21 3.84 1.92
N PRO A 184 -31.66 2.93 1.02
CA PRO A 184 -30.77 2.17 0.15
C PRO A 184 -29.79 3.00 -0.67
N LYS A 185 -30.08 4.28 -0.94
CA LYS A 185 -29.15 5.19 -1.62
C LYS A 185 -27.94 5.57 -0.77
N LYS A 186 -28.04 5.46 0.56
CA LYS A 186 -26.96 5.70 1.52
C LYS A 186 -26.17 4.44 1.87
N LEU A 187 -26.56 3.29 1.32
CA LEU A 187 -25.96 2.00 1.64
C LEU A 187 -25.21 1.43 0.44
N GLY A 188 -23.96 1.02 0.66
CA GLY A 188 -23.24 0.14 -0.25
C GLY A 188 -23.48 -1.34 0.05
N LEU A 189 -22.90 -2.22 -0.77
CA LEU A 189 -22.91 -3.65 -0.53
C LEU A 189 -21.77 -4.03 0.42
N ILE A 190 -22.08 -4.48 1.64
CA ILE A 190 -21.07 -5.02 2.55
C ILE A 190 -20.63 -6.38 2.00
N VAL A 191 -19.35 -6.52 1.65
CA VAL A 191 -18.79 -7.71 0.99
C VAL A 191 -17.88 -8.54 1.89
N ALA A 192 -17.37 -7.96 2.98
CA ALA A 192 -16.57 -8.64 3.98
C ALA A 192 -16.71 -7.96 5.34
N ILE A 193 -16.65 -8.76 6.41
CA ILE A 193 -16.57 -8.31 7.79
C ILE A 193 -15.35 -8.99 8.42
N PHE A 194 -14.44 -8.20 8.98
CA PHE A 194 -13.36 -8.68 9.81
C PHE A 194 -13.69 -8.39 11.27
N ARG A 195 -13.69 -9.44 12.10
CA ARG A 195 -13.94 -9.34 13.54
C ARG A 195 -12.74 -9.90 14.27
N GLY A 196 -11.86 -9.01 14.74
CA GLY A 196 -10.50 -9.40 15.10
C GLY A 196 -9.77 -9.91 13.85
N ASP A 197 -9.24 -11.14 13.93
CA ASP A 197 -8.50 -11.77 12.82
C ASP A 197 -9.40 -12.62 11.90
N ASP A 198 -10.68 -12.79 12.23
CA ASP A 198 -11.60 -13.66 11.48
C ASP A 198 -12.27 -12.90 10.33
N LEU A 199 -12.05 -13.40 9.10
CA LEU A 199 -12.77 -12.95 7.90
C LEU A 199 -14.10 -13.70 7.73
N MET A 200 -15.19 -12.94 7.67
CA MET A 200 -16.54 -13.44 7.47
C MET A 200 -17.11 -12.94 6.13
N ILE A 201 -17.68 -13.86 5.34
CA ILE A 201 -18.49 -13.52 4.16
C ILE A 201 -19.91 -13.16 4.64
N PRO A 202 -20.39 -11.92 4.44
CA PRO A 202 -21.63 -11.45 5.03
C PRO A 202 -22.87 -12.16 4.49
N ARG A 203 -23.78 -12.53 5.40
CA ARG A 203 -25.10 -13.14 5.15
C ARG A 203 -26.19 -12.32 5.82
N GLY A 204 -27.43 -12.47 5.36
CA GLY A 204 -28.55 -11.65 5.83
C GLY A 204 -28.79 -11.68 7.35
N ASP A 205 -28.46 -12.78 8.03
CA ASP A 205 -28.64 -12.92 9.49
C ASP A 205 -27.45 -12.44 10.33
N ASP A 206 -26.34 -12.06 9.68
CA ASP A 206 -25.18 -11.55 10.41
C ASP A 206 -25.49 -10.17 10.99
N ARG A 207 -25.00 -9.97 12.22
CA ARG A 207 -25.13 -8.70 12.95
C ARG A 207 -23.81 -7.96 12.93
N LEU A 208 -23.88 -6.70 12.52
CA LEU A 208 -22.79 -5.74 12.63
C LEU A 208 -22.63 -5.32 14.10
N ILE A 209 -21.38 -5.27 14.57
CA ILE A 209 -21.08 -4.82 15.93
C ILE A 209 -19.96 -3.79 15.91
N ALA A 210 -19.93 -2.91 16.92
CA ALA A 210 -18.79 -2.04 17.16
C ALA A 210 -17.46 -2.82 17.20
N GLY A 211 -16.43 -2.29 16.55
CA GLY A 211 -15.13 -2.91 16.34
C GLY A 211 -15.01 -3.74 15.06
N ASP A 212 -16.12 -4.07 14.39
CA ASP A 212 -16.07 -4.75 13.08
C ASP A 212 -15.38 -3.84 12.05
N HIS A 213 -14.43 -4.42 11.31
CA HIS A 213 -13.82 -3.79 10.14
C HIS A 213 -14.55 -4.31 8.91
N ILE A 214 -15.40 -3.47 8.33
CA ILE A 214 -16.22 -3.85 7.18
C ILE A 214 -15.64 -3.31 5.88
N TYR A 215 -15.82 -4.07 4.81
CA TYR A 215 -15.58 -3.60 3.46
C TYR A 215 -16.90 -3.42 2.73
N VAL A 216 -17.12 -2.23 2.21
CA VAL A 216 -18.36 -1.83 1.54
C VAL A 216 -18.07 -1.46 0.09
N LEU A 217 -18.70 -2.18 -0.85
CA LEU A 217 -18.61 -1.93 -2.28
C LEU A 217 -19.70 -0.95 -2.71
N MET A 218 -19.32 0.18 -3.30
CA MET A 218 -20.26 1.20 -3.78
C MET A 218 -19.66 2.07 -4.91
N PRO A 219 -20.49 2.70 -5.76
CA PRO A 219 -20.01 3.72 -6.69
C PRO A 219 -19.62 5.02 -5.95
N GLU A 220 -18.74 5.82 -6.54
CA GLU A 220 -18.27 7.09 -5.97
C GLU A 220 -19.41 8.05 -5.59
N SER A 221 -20.48 8.09 -6.39
CA SER A 221 -21.64 8.95 -6.15
C SER A 221 -22.39 8.68 -4.83
N GLN A 222 -22.15 7.52 -4.21
CA GLN A 222 -22.72 7.15 -2.92
C GLN A 222 -21.81 7.49 -1.73
N PHE A 223 -20.58 7.94 -1.96
CA PHE A 223 -19.60 8.18 -0.89
C PHE A 223 -20.06 9.20 0.13
N GLU A 224 -20.51 10.38 -0.30
CA GLU A 224 -20.98 11.41 0.61
C GLU A 224 -22.18 10.92 1.44
N HIS A 225 -23.10 10.21 0.81
CA HIS A 225 -24.28 9.63 1.46
C HIS A 225 -23.92 8.57 2.50
N PHE A 226 -22.97 7.69 2.18
CA PHE A 226 -22.48 6.67 3.11
C PHE A 226 -21.69 7.32 4.25
N ARG A 227 -20.82 8.29 3.95
CA ARG A 227 -20.04 9.05 4.92
C ARG A 227 -20.94 9.79 5.91
N GLU A 228 -21.97 10.48 5.44
CA GLU A 228 -22.98 11.13 6.30
C GLU A 228 -23.67 10.14 7.26
N LEU A 229 -23.89 8.90 6.81
CA LEU A 229 -24.53 7.86 7.62
C LEU A 229 -23.61 7.35 8.73
N VAL A 230 -22.38 6.99 8.37
CA VAL A 230 -21.47 6.28 9.29
C VAL A 230 -20.52 7.20 10.06
N HIS A 231 -20.37 8.43 9.60
CA HIS A 231 -19.41 9.40 10.10
C HIS A 231 -19.86 10.86 9.81
N PRO A 232 -21.00 11.30 10.39
CA PRO A 232 -21.53 12.65 10.16
C PRO A 232 -20.58 13.76 10.65
N GLU A 233 -19.73 13.45 11.62
CA GLU A 233 -18.75 14.35 12.25
C GLU A 233 -17.45 14.51 11.42
N THR A 234 -17.28 13.78 10.31
CA THR A 234 -15.98 13.75 9.62
C THR A 234 -15.63 15.10 9.00
N GLU A 235 -14.64 15.73 9.61
CA GLU A 235 -14.01 16.97 9.18
C GLU A 235 -13.29 16.80 7.84
N LYS A 236 -13.49 17.78 6.95
CA LYS A 236 -12.73 17.90 5.70
C LYS A 236 -11.24 17.97 6.05
N VAL A 237 -10.42 17.31 5.26
CA VAL A 237 -8.97 17.46 5.36
C VAL A 237 -8.58 18.74 4.64
N GLU A 238 -7.98 19.69 5.35
CA GLU A 238 -7.47 20.96 4.81
C GLU A 238 -5.97 21.17 5.10
N LYS A 239 -5.44 20.65 6.21
CA LYS A 239 -4.03 20.74 6.60
C LYS A 239 -3.36 19.36 6.69
N VAL A 240 -2.40 19.10 5.80
CA VAL A 240 -1.62 17.85 5.81
C VAL A 240 -0.17 18.14 6.15
N VAL A 241 0.41 17.33 7.03
CA VAL A 241 1.83 17.37 7.36
C VAL A 241 2.48 16.06 6.95
N ILE A 242 3.60 16.14 6.23
CA ILE A 242 4.45 15.01 5.86
C ILE A 242 5.77 15.15 6.61
N ALA A 243 6.13 14.15 7.40
CA ALA A 243 7.46 14.02 7.99
C ALA A 243 8.33 13.12 7.09
N GLY A 244 9.38 13.70 6.50
CA GLY A 244 10.32 13.04 5.61
C GLY A 244 10.12 13.41 4.14
N ALA A 245 11.13 14.06 3.55
CA ALA A 245 11.24 14.36 2.12
C ALA A 245 11.89 13.21 1.33
N THR A 246 11.48 11.98 1.63
CA THR A 246 11.92 10.80 0.87
C THR A 246 11.29 10.79 -0.53
N ARG A 247 11.72 9.88 -1.42
CA ARG A 247 11.04 9.70 -2.72
C ARG A 247 9.54 9.45 -2.58
N LEU A 248 9.11 8.73 -1.53
CA LEU A 248 7.70 8.55 -1.23
C LEU A 248 7.07 9.83 -0.71
N GLY A 249 7.72 10.52 0.23
CA GLY A 249 7.23 11.80 0.76
C GLY A 249 7.00 12.84 -0.33
N LEU A 250 7.93 12.96 -1.28
CA LEU A 250 7.84 13.86 -2.43
C LEU A 250 6.74 13.44 -3.42
N GLU A 251 6.61 12.16 -3.75
CA GLU A 251 5.53 11.67 -4.62
C GLU A 251 4.14 11.88 -3.99
N VAL A 252 4.02 11.63 -2.68
CA VAL A 252 2.79 11.90 -1.92
C VAL A 252 2.50 13.40 -1.90
N ALA A 253 3.50 14.24 -1.62
CA ALA A 253 3.34 15.69 -1.61
C ALA A 253 2.83 16.21 -2.95
N ARG A 254 3.46 15.83 -4.07
CA ARG A 254 3.03 16.21 -5.43
C ARG A 254 1.56 15.86 -5.69
N ARG A 255 1.13 14.67 -5.31
CA ARG A 255 -0.28 14.24 -5.44
C ARG A 255 -1.24 15.02 -4.54
N ILE A 256 -0.80 15.37 -3.34
CA ILE A 256 -1.61 16.13 -2.39
C ILE A 256 -1.72 17.61 -2.81
N GLU A 257 -0.71 18.17 -3.48
CA GLU A 257 -0.78 19.51 -4.08
C GLU A 257 -1.92 19.66 -5.10
N GLU A 258 -2.26 18.57 -5.81
CA GLU A 258 -3.36 18.53 -6.79
C GLU A 258 -4.74 18.49 -6.13
N ILE A 259 -4.83 18.12 -4.83
CA ILE A 259 -6.10 18.06 -4.11
C ILE A 259 -6.53 19.48 -3.71
N ARG A 260 -7.68 19.92 -4.25
CA ARG A 260 -8.22 21.26 -4.04
C ARG A 260 -8.67 21.57 -2.61
N SER A 261 -9.10 20.56 -1.85
CA SER A 261 -9.53 20.75 -0.46
C SER A 261 -8.37 21.04 0.49
N ILE A 262 -7.15 20.64 0.12
CA ILE A 262 -5.96 20.84 0.93
C ILE A 262 -5.48 22.29 0.76
N LYS A 263 -5.59 23.07 1.83
CA LYS A 263 -5.20 24.47 1.89
C LYS A 263 -3.77 24.66 2.39
N SER A 264 -3.30 23.74 3.23
CA SER A 264 -1.95 23.78 3.81
C SER A 264 -1.30 22.40 3.69
N LEU A 265 -0.14 22.36 3.06
CA LEU A 265 0.71 21.18 2.99
C LEU A 265 2.08 21.56 3.54
N ILE A 266 2.52 20.89 4.60
CA ILE A 266 3.82 21.11 5.23
C ILE A 266 4.66 19.85 5.09
N ILE A 267 5.92 20.00 4.70
CA ILE A 267 6.92 18.93 4.76
C ILE A 267 7.95 19.30 5.82
N VAL A 268 8.22 18.37 6.73
CA VAL A 268 9.30 18.49 7.72
C VAL A 268 10.39 17.51 7.37
N GLU A 269 11.61 18.01 7.16
CA GLU A 269 12.78 17.20 6.83
C GLU A 269 13.99 17.63 7.68
N LYS A 270 14.70 16.66 8.25
CA LYS A 270 15.83 16.91 9.17
C LYS A 270 17.16 17.11 8.43
N ASP A 271 17.29 16.57 7.22
CA ASP A 271 18.46 16.79 6.39
C ASP A 271 18.25 18.05 5.55
N ARG A 272 19.09 19.05 5.80
CA ARG A 272 19.02 20.34 5.11
C ARG A 272 19.08 20.21 3.59
N ASN A 273 19.91 19.33 3.04
CA ASN A 273 20.04 19.19 1.59
C ASN A 273 18.79 18.53 0.98
N LEU A 274 18.17 17.58 1.68
CA LEU A 274 16.90 17.00 1.25
C LEU A 274 15.76 18.02 1.34
N ALA A 275 15.72 18.83 2.40
CA ALA A 275 14.75 19.92 2.54
C ALA A 275 14.88 20.96 1.42
N GLU A 276 16.11 21.39 1.10
CA GLU A 276 16.37 22.34 0.03
C GLU A 276 15.91 21.78 -1.34
N LYS A 277 16.25 20.52 -1.66
CA LYS A 277 15.78 19.84 -2.88
C LYS A 277 14.25 19.73 -2.95
N ALA A 278 13.62 19.35 -1.84
CA ALA A 278 12.17 19.25 -1.77
C ALA A 278 11.50 20.61 -2.03
N SER A 279 12.09 21.70 -1.53
CA SER A 279 11.60 23.06 -1.75
C SER A 279 11.77 23.53 -3.21
N GLU A 280 12.71 22.97 -3.96
CA GLU A 280 12.89 23.25 -5.39
C GLU A 280 11.88 22.47 -6.26
N GLU A 281 11.51 21.25 -5.84
CA GLU A 281 10.61 20.36 -6.60
C GLU A 281 9.12 20.67 -6.40
N LEU A 282 8.73 21.18 -5.23
CA LEU A 282 7.34 21.37 -4.83
C LEU A 282 6.87 22.81 -5.05
N SER A 283 5.62 22.96 -5.51
CA SER A 283 5.11 24.27 -5.96
C SER A 283 4.29 25.01 -4.90
N ARG A 284 3.66 24.28 -3.98
CA ARG A 284 2.69 24.80 -3.00
C ARG A 284 3.02 24.41 -1.56
N ALA A 285 3.73 23.31 -1.35
CA ALA A 285 4.11 22.84 -0.03
C ALA A 285 5.08 23.79 0.68
N LEU A 286 4.86 24.04 1.96
CA LEU A 286 5.84 24.68 2.84
C LEU A 286 6.84 23.62 3.30
N VAL A 287 8.11 23.75 2.91
CA VAL A 287 9.17 22.84 3.35
C VAL A 287 9.93 23.46 4.52
N LEU A 288 9.97 22.73 5.63
CA LEU A 288 10.63 23.13 6.87
C LEU A 288 11.79 22.19 7.16
N HIS A 289 12.97 22.78 7.39
CA HIS A 289 14.10 22.05 7.93
C HIS A 289 13.96 21.95 9.45
N GLY A 290 13.67 20.76 9.96
CA GLY A 290 13.37 20.57 11.38
C GLY A 290 13.14 19.11 11.77
N ASN A 291 12.85 18.91 13.05
CA ASN A 291 12.66 17.58 13.63
C ASN A 291 11.31 17.52 14.37
N ILE A 292 10.49 16.52 14.05
CA ILE A 292 9.19 16.29 14.71
C ILE A 292 9.35 15.91 16.19
N ALA A 293 10.49 15.35 16.58
CA ALA A 293 10.79 15.07 17.98
C ALA A 293 11.01 16.34 18.83
N ASP A 294 11.22 17.51 18.20
CA ASP A 294 11.34 18.79 18.88
C ASP A 294 9.95 19.40 19.12
N ARG A 295 9.58 19.51 20.39
CA ARG A 295 8.26 20.02 20.81
C ARG A 295 8.08 21.51 20.48
N ASP A 296 9.14 22.30 20.61
CA ASP A 296 9.06 23.74 20.36
C ASP A 296 8.84 23.95 18.85
N PHE A 297 9.59 23.21 18.02
CA PHE A 297 9.39 23.19 16.57
C PHE A 297 7.96 22.78 16.18
N VAL A 298 7.42 21.69 16.74
CA VAL A 298 6.05 21.22 16.47
C VAL A 298 5.01 22.27 16.86
N THR A 299 5.22 22.99 17.95
CA THR A 299 4.30 24.01 18.45
C THR A 299 4.37 25.28 17.61
N GLU A 300 5.57 25.80 17.35
CA GLU A 300 5.80 27.01 16.56
C GLU A 300 5.30 26.90 15.11
N ASN A 301 5.35 25.69 14.54
CA ASN A 301 4.91 25.42 13.18
C ASN A 301 3.49 24.81 13.11
N GLU A 302 2.75 24.84 14.23
CA GLU A 302 1.37 24.38 14.34
C GLU A 302 1.15 22.94 13.79
N ILE A 303 2.14 22.06 13.94
CA ILE A 303 2.09 20.71 13.37
C ILE A 303 1.02 19.86 14.06
N GLY A 304 0.75 20.12 15.34
CA GLY A 304 -0.30 19.46 16.12
C GLY A 304 -1.74 19.75 15.66
N GLU A 305 -1.94 20.76 14.81
CA GLU A 305 -3.24 21.11 14.25
C GLU A 305 -3.50 20.45 12.89
N ALA A 306 -2.62 19.55 12.45
CA ALA A 306 -2.80 18.86 11.20
C ALA A 306 -4.09 18.01 11.22
N ASP A 307 -4.84 18.05 10.12
CA ASP A 307 -5.92 17.11 9.89
C ASP A 307 -5.39 15.71 9.67
N TYR A 308 -4.23 15.62 9.02
CA TYR A 308 -3.58 14.39 8.63
C TYR A 308 -2.06 14.51 8.81
N PHE A 309 -1.45 13.59 9.56
CA PHE A 309 0.00 13.50 9.69
C PHE A 309 0.52 12.21 9.03
N LEU A 310 1.54 12.34 8.19
CA LEU A 310 2.12 11.27 7.38
C LEU A 310 3.60 11.11 7.74
N ALA A 311 3.93 10.05 8.48
CA ALA A 311 5.32 9.70 8.82
C ALA A 311 5.94 8.85 7.71
N LEU A 312 6.61 9.51 6.75
CA LEU A 312 7.13 8.93 5.51
C LEU A 312 8.67 9.02 5.40
N GLY A 313 9.34 9.06 6.54
CA GLY A 313 10.79 9.02 6.66
C GLY A 313 11.39 7.68 6.22
N ALA A 314 12.71 7.67 6.10
CA ALA A 314 13.47 6.49 5.70
C ALA A 314 13.58 5.44 6.83
N ASP A 315 13.54 5.88 8.09
CA ASP A 315 13.67 5.02 9.27
C ASP A 315 12.30 4.73 9.90
N ASP A 316 11.99 3.44 10.06
CA ASP A 316 10.70 3.01 10.60
C ASP A 316 10.52 3.33 12.09
N THR A 317 11.60 3.33 12.88
CA THR A 317 11.56 3.63 14.31
C THR A 317 11.25 5.11 14.52
N GLU A 318 11.87 5.97 13.72
CA GLU A 318 11.59 7.41 13.67
C GLU A 318 10.15 7.66 13.20
N ASN A 319 9.68 6.96 12.17
CA ASN A 319 8.29 7.08 11.71
C ASN A 319 7.29 6.73 12.81
N LEU A 320 7.51 5.61 13.52
CA LEU A 320 6.65 5.20 14.64
C LEU A 320 6.69 6.23 15.78
N THR A 321 7.88 6.70 16.14
CA THR A 321 8.06 7.69 17.22
C THR A 321 7.37 9.01 16.88
N ASN A 322 7.58 9.54 15.68
CA ASN A 322 6.94 10.77 15.20
C ASN A 322 5.42 10.62 15.16
N ALA A 323 4.92 9.49 14.67
CA ALA A 323 3.50 9.19 14.62
C ALA A 323 2.87 9.20 16.03
N MET A 324 3.51 8.56 17.02
CA MET A 324 3.03 8.54 18.40
C MET A 324 3.06 9.93 19.06
N LEU A 325 4.13 10.69 18.86
CA LEU A 325 4.28 12.04 19.42
C LEU A 325 3.19 12.98 18.89
N ILE A 326 2.98 13.00 17.58
CA ILE A 326 1.98 13.88 16.96
C ILE A 326 0.56 13.47 17.30
N ARG A 327 0.30 12.16 17.42
CA ARG A 327 -1.00 11.68 17.90
C ARG A 327 -1.32 12.19 19.31
N LYS A 328 -0.33 12.17 20.21
CA LYS A 328 -0.47 12.71 21.58
C LYS A 328 -0.75 14.22 21.59
N SER A 329 -0.34 14.94 20.55
CA SER A 329 -0.63 16.37 20.37
C SER A 329 -2.05 16.65 19.87
N GLY A 330 -2.86 15.63 19.55
CA GLY A 330 -4.28 15.77 19.20
C GLY A 330 -4.62 15.46 17.73
N VAL A 331 -3.63 15.19 16.88
CA VAL A 331 -3.89 14.80 15.49
C VAL A 331 -4.55 13.42 15.44
N ARG A 332 -5.80 13.38 14.98
CA ARG A 332 -6.63 12.16 14.97
C ARG A 332 -6.20 11.17 13.88
N ARG A 333 -5.81 11.67 12.71
CA ARG A 333 -5.47 10.84 11.53
C ARG A 333 -3.96 10.83 11.33
N VAL A 334 -3.35 9.70 11.65
CA VAL A 334 -1.90 9.48 11.53
C VAL A 334 -1.65 8.23 10.70
N LEU A 335 -0.84 8.34 9.64
CA LEU A 335 -0.31 7.21 8.90
C LEU A 335 1.21 7.18 9.02
N LEU A 336 1.77 5.97 9.03
CA LEU A 336 3.20 5.75 9.02
C LEU A 336 3.59 4.73 7.95
N ARG A 337 4.73 4.95 7.32
CA ARG A 337 5.39 3.99 6.44
C ARG A 337 6.25 3.05 7.30
N SER A 338 6.11 1.76 7.08
CA SER A 338 7.01 0.75 7.64
C SER A 338 7.26 -0.39 6.66
N GLU A 339 8.47 -0.93 6.69
CA GLU A 339 8.89 -2.16 6.02
C GLU A 339 8.92 -3.36 7.02
N ASN A 340 8.59 -3.12 8.29
CA ASN A 340 8.55 -4.12 9.37
C ASN A 340 7.13 -4.28 9.93
N ASP A 341 6.49 -5.40 9.59
CA ASP A 341 5.13 -5.74 10.04
C ASP A 341 4.98 -5.80 11.57
N GLN A 342 6.08 -5.97 12.33
CA GLN A 342 6.06 -6.00 13.80
C GLN A 342 5.65 -4.66 14.44
N PHE A 343 5.74 -3.55 13.72
CA PHE A 343 5.32 -2.24 14.23
C PHE A 343 3.82 -2.02 14.12
N LEU A 344 3.11 -2.80 13.30
CA LEU A 344 1.67 -2.63 13.11
C LEU A 344 0.86 -2.85 14.40
N PRO A 345 1.05 -3.94 15.17
CA PRO A 345 0.35 -4.12 16.45
C PRO A 345 0.66 -3.02 17.45
N VAL A 346 1.91 -2.54 17.50
CA VAL A 346 2.36 -1.49 18.42
C VAL A 346 1.65 -0.17 18.13
N PHE A 347 1.51 0.17 16.85
CA PHE A 347 0.77 1.36 16.44
C PHE A 347 -0.74 1.23 16.73
N GLN A 348 -1.32 0.06 16.48
CA GLN A 348 -2.76 -0.20 16.69
C GLN A 348 -3.17 -0.22 18.17
N GLN A 349 -2.28 -0.61 19.10
CA GLN A 349 -2.54 -0.59 20.55
C GLN A 349 -2.75 0.81 21.15
N THR A 350 -2.45 1.86 20.38
CA THR A 350 -2.68 3.27 20.78
C THR A 350 -3.95 3.87 20.20
N ASN A 351 -4.83 3.06 19.61
CA ASN A 351 -6.16 3.46 19.11
C ASN A 351 -7.23 3.47 20.20
#